data_AF-E6VU36-F1
#
_entry.id   AF-E6VU36-F1
#
_cell.length_a   1.000
_cell.length_b   1.000
_cell.length_c   1.000
_cell.angle_alpha   90.00
_cell.angle_beta   90.00
_cell.angle_gamma   90.00
#
_symmetry.space_group_name_H-M   'P 1'
#
loop_
_entity.id
_entity.type
_entity.pdbx_description
1 polymer ?
#
loop_
_entity_poly.entity_id
_entity_poly.type
_entity_poly.pdbx_seq_one_letter_code
_entity_poly.pdbx_strand_id
1 'polypeptide(L)'
;MKIRMTIVTTAAALLMASAAFAHFGMLIPDTDELSQDKRTVNLTLSFSHPFEMVGMELEKPAAFFVVANGEAKTDLLGTLKPAKVMDHTAWTVAYTPREPGLYAFVFDPVPYKEDAENNYIRHITKVVIDAYGEGEGWNKPLGLKTEIVPLTRPFGNYAGNVFQGVVMLDGKPAPYTRVEVEFYNQDGKRTAPNERMITQEVVADGNGVFTFACPWKGWWGFAGLNADSAPYQGRELELGAVIWVNMQ
;
A
#
# COMPACT_ATOMS: atom_id res chain seq x y z
N MET A 1 6.27 -8.60 -58.96
CA MET A 1 5.18 -8.29 -58.03
C MET A 1 5.41 -9.04 -56.71
N LYS A 2 6.39 -8.62 -55.90
CA LYS A 2 6.89 -9.33 -54.71
C LYS A 2 7.13 -8.39 -53.51
N ILE A 3 6.40 -7.26 -53.42
CA ILE A 3 6.61 -6.22 -52.39
C ILE A 3 5.27 -5.83 -51.74
N ARG A 4 4.38 -6.80 -51.48
CA ARG A 4 3.12 -6.52 -50.78
C ARG A 4 2.82 -7.49 -49.63
N MET A 5 3.72 -8.42 -49.33
CA MET A 5 3.48 -9.49 -48.36
C MET A 5 4.52 -9.54 -47.24
N THR A 6 5.05 -8.38 -46.85
CA THR A 6 5.97 -8.26 -45.70
C THR A 6 5.53 -7.18 -44.70
N ILE A 7 4.45 -6.44 -45.00
CA ILE A 7 3.99 -5.32 -44.14
C ILE A 7 2.81 -5.72 -43.24
N VAL A 8 2.16 -6.87 -43.49
CA VAL A 8 0.98 -7.29 -42.71
C VAL A 8 1.36 -8.08 -41.46
N THR A 9 2.59 -8.60 -41.36
CA THR A 9 3.02 -9.42 -40.20
C THR A 9 3.67 -8.64 -39.07
N THR A 10 4.03 -7.36 -39.26
CA THR A 10 4.70 -6.55 -38.22
C THR A 10 3.75 -5.64 -37.44
N ALA A 11 2.48 -5.54 -37.85
CA ALA A 11 1.48 -4.67 -37.20
C ALA A 11 0.68 -5.36 -36.09
N ALA A 12 0.80 -6.68 -35.92
CA ALA A 12 0.03 -7.44 -34.92
C ALA A 12 0.76 -7.65 -33.57
N ALA A 13 2.00 -7.18 -33.43
CA ALA A 13 2.83 -7.42 -32.24
C ALA A 13 2.88 -6.24 -31.23
N LEU A 14 2.06 -5.19 -31.43
CA LEU A 14 2.17 -3.92 -30.69
C LEU A 14 0.95 -3.57 -29.82
N LEU A 15 0.05 -4.53 -29.54
CA LEU A 15 -1.22 -4.24 -28.84
C LEU A 15 -1.49 -5.10 -27.60
N MET A 16 -0.47 -5.74 -27.02
CA MET A 16 -0.56 -6.26 -25.65
C MET A 16 0.33 -5.43 -24.72
N ALA A 17 0.07 -4.12 -24.65
CA ALA A 17 0.32 -3.44 -23.40
C ALA A 17 -0.83 -3.87 -22.49
N SER A 18 -0.62 -4.92 -21.68
CA SER A 18 -1.53 -5.18 -20.57
C SER A 18 -1.55 -3.90 -19.73
N ALA A 19 -2.74 -3.40 -19.43
CA ALA A 19 -2.88 -2.45 -18.33
C ALA A 19 -2.34 -3.17 -17.09
N ALA A 20 -1.13 -2.81 -16.68
CA ALA A 20 -0.60 -3.22 -15.40
C ALA A 20 -1.36 -2.38 -14.37
N PHE A 21 -2.39 -2.98 -13.79
CA PHE A 21 -3.14 -2.35 -12.73
C PHE A 21 -2.30 -2.43 -11.46
N ALA A 22 -2.13 -1.31 -10.77
CA ALA A 22 -1.41 -1.32 -9.51
C ALA A 22 -2.17 -2.17 -8.49
N HIS A 23 -1.46 -3.13 -7.93
CA HIS A 23 -1.97 -3.95 -6.85
C HIS A 23 -1.70 -3.24 -5.53
N PHE A 24 -2.66 -3.21 -4.61
CA PHE A 24 -2.43 -2.65 -3.28
C PHE A 24 -2.81 -3.62 -2.17
N GLY A 25 -1.83 -3.94 -1.34
CA GLY A 25 -2.10 -4.40 0.02
C GLY A 25 -2.79 -3.28 0.80
N MET A 26 -4.05 -3.48 1.17
CA MET A 26 -4.87 -2.49 1.86
C MET A 26 -4.92 -2.79 3.36
N LEU A 27 -4.49 -1.83 4.19
CA LEU A 27 -4.63 -1.87 5.65
C LEU A 27 -5.35 -0.61 6.10
N ILE A 28 -6.68 -0.66 6.11
CA ILE A 28 -7.53 0.51 6.27
C ILE A 28 -8.15 0.51 7.66
N PRO A 29 -7.76 1.43 8.56
CA PRO A 29 -8.50 1.66 9.78
C PRO A 29 -9.75 2.51 9.50
N ASP A 30 -10.75 2.36 10.35
CA ASP A 30 -11.93 3.23 10.36
C ASP A 30 -11.64 4.64 10.90
N THR A 31 -10.43 4.89 11.40
CA THR A 31 -9.87 6.21 11.73
C THR A 31 -8.35 6.14 11.90
N ASP A 32 -7.65 7.21 11.54
CA ASP A 32 -6.22 7.41 11.80
C ASP A 32 -5.93 8.06 13.17
N GLU A 33 -6.98 8.43 13.93
CA GLU A 33 -6.85 9.11 15.23
C GLU A 33 -7.91 8.58 16.22
N LEU A 34 -7.46 8.05 17.36
CA LEU A 34 -8.34 7.61 18.44
C LEU A 34 -8.44 8.68 19.53
N SER A 35 -9.64 8.82 20.09
CA SER A 35 -9.96 9.76 21.17
C SER A 35 -10.56 9.02 22.36
N GLN A 36 -10.86 9.74 23.45
CA GLN A 36 -11.56 9.14 24.58
C GLN A 36 -12.99 8.67 24.22
N ASP A 37 -13.62 9.28 23.22
CA ASP A 37 -14.95 8.91 22.73
C ASP A 37 -14.90 7.71 21.76
N LYS A 38 -13.79 7.56 21.01
CA LYS A 38 -13.53 6.43 20.13
C LYS A 38 -12.20 5.79 20.48
N ARG A 39 -12.25 4.77 21.34
CA ARG A 39 -11.06 4.10 21.90
C ARG A 39 -10.58 2.86 21.13
N THR A 40 -11.43 2.33 20.26
CA THR A 40 -11.13 1.13 19.47
C THR A 40 -11.04 1.50 18.01
N VAL A 41 -9.96 1.07 17.37
CA VAL A 41 -9.81 1.12 15.91
C VAL A 41 -10.26 -0.21 15.33
N ASN A 42 -11.05 -0.15 14.25
CA ASN A 42 -11.37 -1.32 13.44
C ASN A 42 -10.51 -1.27 12.18
N LEU A 43 -9.69 -2.29 11.96
CA LEU A 43 -8.82 -2.39 10.79
C LEU A 43 -9.37 -3.46 9.83
N THR A 44 -9.33 -3.14 8.54
CA THR A 44 -9.65 -4.06 7.46
C THR A 44 -8.41 -4.30 6.62
N LEU A 45 -8.10 -5.57 6.37
CA LEU A 45 -7.02 -6.03 5.52
C LEU A 45 -7.62 -6.63 4.25
N SER A 46 -7.23 -6.12 3.08
CA SER A 46 -7.63 -6.67 1.77
C SER A 46 -6.52 -6.49 0.74
N PHE A 47 -6.71 -7.08 -0.44
CA PHE A 47 -5.85 -6.87 -1.61
C PHE A 47 -6.75 -6.43 -2.77
N SER A 48 -6.43 -5.32 -3.43
CA SER A 48 -7.39 -4.68 -4.36
C SER A 48 -6.71 -3.73 -5.35
N HIS A 49 -7.46 -3.35 -6.39
CA HIS A 49 -7.30 -2.13 -7.17
C HIS A 49 -8.23 -1.05 -6.57
N PRO A 50 -7.73 -0.19 -5.67
CA PRO A 50 -8.57 0.59 -4.76
C PRO A 50 -9.34 1.72 -5.43
N PHE A 51 -8.84 2.29 -6.54
CA PHE A 51 -9.61 3.31 -7.26
C PHE A 51 -10.77 2.71 -8.07
N GLU A 52 -10.56 1.53 -8.65
CA GLU A 52 -11.54 0.81 -9.48
C GLU A 52 -12.51 -0.03 -8.65
N MET A 53 -12.26 -0.19 -7.36
CA MET A 53 -13.05 -1.00 -6.45
C MET A 53 -13.14 -2.47 -6.88
N VAL A 54 -12.03 -2.99 -7.43
CA VAL A 54 -11.87 -4.40 -7.80
C VAL A 54 -11.05 -5.11 -6.73
N GLY A 55 -11.63 -6.14 -6.11
CA GLY A 55 -10.96 -6.93 -5.08
C GLY A 55 -10.10 -8.04 -5.65
N MET A 56 -9.24 -8.57 -4.80
CA MET A 56 -8.38 -9.71 -5.06
C MET A 56 -8.34 -10.58 -3.81
N GLU A 57 -8.03 -11.87 -3.97
CA GLU A 57 -7.94 -12.78 -2.83
C GLU A 57 -6.76 -12.41 -1.92
N LEU A 58 -7.06 -12.08 -0.66
CA LEU A 58 -6.06 -11.99 0.40
C LEU A 58 -6.10 -13.26 1.24
N GLU A 59 -5.20 -14.19 0.94
CA GLU A 59 -4.89 -15.30 1.83
C GLU A 59 -4.54 -14.79 3.24
N LYS A 60 -4.69 -15.65 4.26
CA LYS A 60 -4.30 -15.26 5.61
C LYS A 60 -2.84 -14.80 5.61
N PRO A 61 -2.53 -13.55 6.05
CA PRO A 61 -1.18 -13.01 5.97
C PRO A 61 -0.14 -13.90 6.68
N ALA A 62 1.11 -13.85 6.22
CA ALA A 62 2.23 -14.52 6.87
C ALA A 62 2.53 -13.90 8.25
N ALA A 63 2.32 -12.58 8.38
CA ALA A 63 2.37 -11.88 9.66
C ALA A 63 1.36 -10.74 9.70
N PHE A 64 0.86 -10.45 10.90
CA PHE A 64 0.12 -9.24 11.19
C PHE A 64 0.42 -8.83 12.63
N PHE A 65 0.93 -7.62 12.84
CA PHE A 65 1.39 -7.16 14.15
C PHE A 65 1.21 -5.65 14.30
N VAL A 66 1.34 -5.19 15.54
CA VAL A 66 1.41 -3.76 15.88
C VAL A 66 2.72 -3.45 16.60
N VAL A 67 3.28 -2.28 16.31
CA VAL A 67 4.39 -1.67 17.05
C VAL A 67 3.84 -0.43 17.74
N ALA A 68 3.75 -0.48 19.08
CA ALA A 68 3.37 0.65 19.90
C ALA A 68 4.63 1.42 20.31
N ASN A 69 4.63 2.75 20.16
CA ASN A 69 5.71 3.65 20.62
C ASN A 69 7.12 3.27 20.16
N GLY A 70 7.25 2.59 19.02
CA GLY A 70 8.53 2.10 18.51
C GLY A 70 9.15 0.95 19.31
N GLU A 71 8.37 0.30 20.19
CA GLU A 71 8.80 -0.81 21.02
C GLU A 71 8.69 -2.17 20.31
N ALA A 72 8.63 -3.27 21.08
CA ALA A 72 8.55 -4.62 20.54
C ALA A 72 7.24 -4.87 19.77
N LYS A 73 7.34 -5.68 18.72
CA LYS A 73 6.19 -6.15 17.93
C LYS A 73 5.24 -6.97 18.81
N THR A 74 3.96 -6.63 18.78
CA THR A 74 2.89 -7.45 19.35
C THR A 74 2.17 -8.19 18.22
N ASP A 75 2.22 -9.53 18.24
CA ASP A 75 1.53 -10.36 17.25
C ASP A 75 0.01 -10.21 17.36
N LEU A 76 -0.63 -10.02 16.21
CA LEU A 76 -2.08 -9.91 16.06
C LEU A 76 -2.64 -10.95 15.06
N LEU A 77 -1.81 -11.81 14.49
CA LEU A 77 -2.21 -12.74 13.42
C LEU A 77 -3.30 -13.72 13.88
N GLY A 78 -3.25 -14.14 15.15
CA GLY A 78 -4.28 -14.98 15.78
C GLY A 78 -5.62 -14.28 16.02
N THR A 79 -5.66 -12.95 15.91
CA THR A 79 -6.86 -12.13 16.20
C THR A 79 -7.68 -11.78 14.97
N LEU A 80 -7.15 -12.05 13.77
CA LEU A 80 -7.83 -11.80 12.50
C LEU A 80 -9.13 -12.61 12.39
N LYS A 81 -10.21 -11.92 12.04
CA LYS A 81 -11.52 -12.51 11.74
C LYS A 81 -11.73 -12.52 10.22
N PRO A 82 -12.22 -13.62 9.63
CA PRO A 82 -12.58 -13.65 8.21
C PRO A 82 -13.60 -12.57 7.86
N ALA A 83 -13.42 -11.94 6.70
CA ALA A 83 -14.31 -10.93 6.15
C ALA A 83 -14.34 -11.02 4.62
N LYS A 84 -15.13 -10.14 4.00
CA LYS A 84 -15.11 -9.92 2.55
C LYS A 84 -15.00 -8.44 2.24
N VAL A 85 -14.15 -8.10 1.28
CA VAL A 85 -14.03 -6.77 0.69
C VAL A 85 -14.07 -6.94 -0.81
N MET A 86 -14.95 -6.18 -1.49
CA MET A 86 -15.16 -6.28 -2.94
C MET A 86 -15.36 -7.74 -3.39
N ASP A 87 -16.17 -8.50 -2.64
CA ASP A 87 -16.49 -9.92 -2.83
C ASP A 87 -15.35 -10.95 -2.66
N HIS A 88 -14.13 -10.52 -2.35
CA HIS A 88 -12.95 -11.38 -2.14
C HIS A 88 -12.60 -11.60 -0.66
N THR A 89 -11.81 -12.65 -0.38
CA THR A 89 -11.36 -12.95 0.99
C THR A 89 -10.57 -11.77 1.57
N ALA A 90 -10.97 -11.36 2.76
CA ALA A 90 -10.37 -10.26 3.51
C ALA A 90 -10.34 -10.61 5.00
N TRP A 91 -9.71 -9.74 5.80
CA TRP A 91 -9.61 -9.94 7.24
C TRP A 91 -9.93 -8.65 7.99
N THR A 92 -10.48 -8.80 9.20
CA THR A 92 -10.73 -7.66 10.09
C THR A 92 -10.19 -7.92 11.49
N VAL A 93 -9.87 -6.85 12.20
CA VAL A 93 -9.49 -6.89 13.60
C VAL A 93 -10.00 -5.61 14.29
N ALA A 94 -10.33 -5.74 15.57
CA ALA A 94 -10.58 -4.59 16.43
C ALA A 94 -9.44 -4.51 17.45
N TYR A 95 -8.85 -3.33 17.62
CA TYR A 95 -7.74 -3.10 18.54
C TYR A 95 -8.01 -1.88 19.41
N THR A 96 -7.74 -2.01 20.72
CA THR A 96 -7.86 -0.93 21.69
C THR A 96 -6.47 -0.64 22.25
N PRO A 97 -5.83 0.49 21.90
CA PRO A 97 -4.62 0.98 22.56
C PRO A 97 -4.74 0.96 24.07
N ARG A 98 -3.69 0.47 24.73
CA ARG A 98 -3.66 0.39 26.20
C ARG A 98 -3.27 1.72 26.84
N GLU A 99 -2.53 2.53 26.10
CA GLU A 99 -2.00 3.82 26.52
C GLU A 99 -1.94 4.79 25.34
N PRO A 100 -1.87 6.12 25.60
CA PRO A 100 -1.60 7.11 24.57
C PRO A 100 -0.29 6.83 23.83
N GLY A 101 -0.24 7.17 22.54
CA GLY A 101 0.98 7.03 21.76
C GLY A 101 0.76 6.65 20.30
N LEU A 102 1.86 6.29 19.65
CA LEU A 102 1.87 5.92 18.24
C LEU A 102 1.68 4.41 18.07
N TYR A 103 0.77 4.00 17.19
CA TYR A 103 0.55 2.59 16.87
C TYR A 103 0.71 2.37 15.37
N ALA A 104 1.76 1.65 14.98
CA ALA A 104 1.99 1.25 13.60
C ALA A 104 1.54 -0.20 13.40
N PHE A 105 0.48 -0.40 12.63
CA PHE A 105 0.02 -1.73 12.24
C PHE A 105 0.67 -2.12 10.92
N VAL A 106 1.09 -3.37 10.84
CA VAL A 106 1.75 -3.92 9.66
C VAL A 106 1.17 -5.29 9.36
N PHE A 107 0.81 -5.54 8.11
CA PHE A 107 0.64 -6.90 7.62
C PHE A 107 1.64 -7.21 6.51
N ASP A 108 2.04 -8.47 6.50
CA ASP A 108 2.99 -9.04 5.55
C ASP A 108 2.30 -10.23 4.88
N PRO A 109 1.90 -10.12 3.61
CA PRO A 109 1.11 -11.15 2.94
C PRO A 109 1.99 -12.37 2.60
N VAL A 110 1.34 -13.51 2.38
CA VAL A 110 1.96 -14.56 1.57
C VAL A 110 2.09 -14.03 0.14
N PRO A 111 3.20 -14.26 -0.59
CA PRO A 111 3.35 -13.72 -1.95
C PRO A 111 2.22 -14.14 -2.87
N TYR A 112 1.54 -13.16 -3.45
CA TYR A 112 0.46 -13.35 -4.42
C TYR A 112 1.04 -13.69 -5.79
N LYS A 113 0.47 -14.68 -6.47
CA LYS A 113 0.93 -15.11 -7.79
C LYS A 113 0.28 -14.25 -8.87
N GLU A 114 1.06 -13.39 -9.52
CA GLU A 114 0.58 -12.57 -10.63
C GLU A 114 1.02 -13.20 -11.96
N ASP A 115 0.10 -13.97 -12.55
CA ASP A 115 0.37 -14.72 -13.78
C ASP A 115 0.43 -13.83 -15.02
N ALA A 116 -0.21 -12.66 -15.02
CA ALA A 116 -0.14 -11.73 -16.16
C ALA A 116 1.25 -11.10 -16.29
N GLU A 117 1.94 -10.88 -15.18
CA GLU A 117 3.30 -10.31 -15.13
C GLU A 117 4.40 -11.36 -14.93
N ASN A 118 4.02 -12.64 -14.76
CA ASN A 118 4.94 -13.75 -14.51
C ASN A 118 5.87 -13.52 -13.31
N ASN A 119 5.36 -12.87 -12.26
CA ASN A 119 6.06 -12.60 -11.00
C ASN A 119 5.21 -13.05 -9.80
N TYR A 120 5.75 -12.82 -8.61
CA TYR A 120 5.00 -12.82 -7.36
C TYR A 120 5.05 -11.44 -6.73
N ILE A 121 3.99 -11.08 -6.01
CA ILE A 121 3.83 -9.77 -5.40
C ILE A 121 3.74 -9.94 -3.88
N ARG A 122 4.61 -9.24 -3.16
CA ARG A 122 4.56 -9.15 -1.70
C ARG A 122 4.61 -7.68 -1.29
N HIS A 123 3.42 -7.13 -1.09
CA HIS A 123 3.24 -5.76 -0.64
C HIS A 123 3.14 -5.75 0.88
N ILE A 124 4.20 -5.30 1.54
CA ILE A 124 4.24 -5.16 3.00
C ILE A 124 3.59 -3.82 3.34
N THR A 125 2.41 -3.89 3.95
CA THR A 125 1.56 -2.72 4.16
C THR A 125 1.60 -2.25 5.60
N LYS A 126 1.80 -0.94 5.76
CA LYS A 126 1.79 -0.24 7.04
C LYS A 126 0.67 0.81 7.07
N VAL A 127 0.06 0.98 8.24
CA VAL A 127 -0.71 2.18 8.59
C VAL A 127 -0.28 2.62 9.99
N VAL A 128 -0.29 3.92 10.22
CA VAL A 128 0.08 4.52 11.50
C VAL A 128 -1.12 5.29 12.01
N ILE A 129 -1.48 5.07 13.27
CA ILE A 129 -2.54 5.83 13.94
C ILE A 129 -1.99 6.52 15.18
N ASP A 130 -2.57 7.67 15.48
CA ASP A 130 -2.41 8.34 16.76
C ASP A 130 -3.44 7.83 17.76
N ALA A 131 -2.98 7.40 18.93
CA ALA A 131 -3.86 7.10 20.05
C ALA A 131 -3.80 8.21 21.08
N TYR A 132 -4.93 8.90 21.22
CA TYR A 132 -5.19 9.86 22.28
C TYR A 132 -4.31 11.13 22.26
N GLY A 133 -3.79 11.55 21.09
CA GLY A 133 -3.12 12.84 20.90
C GLY A 133 -1.62 12.87 21.18
N GLU A 134 -1.00 11.72 21.43
CA GLU A 134 0.38 11.59 21.92
C GLU A 134 1.29 10.81 20.95
N GLY A 135 0.87 10.67 19.69
CA GLY A 135 1.58 9.95 18.64
C GLY A 135 2.86 10.67 18.16
N GLU A 136 4.00 10.28 18.72
CA GLU A 136 5.33 10.74 18.29
C GLU A 136 6.16 9.65 17.59
N GLY A 137 7.29 10.02 16.98
CA GLY A 137 8.23 9.06 16.40
C GLY A 137 7.75 8.36 15.12
N TRP A 138 6.69 8.89 14.49
CA TRP A 138 6.10 8.37 13.25
C TRP A 138 7.04 8.35 12.04
N ASN A 139 8.13 9.12 12.10
CA ASN A 139 9.17 9.22 11.08
C ASN A 139 10.36 8.26 11.32
N LYS A 140 10.19 7.22 12.15
CA LYS A 140 11.22 6.20 12.39
C LYS A 140 10.93 4.93 11.58
N PRO A 141 11.96 4.26 11.03
CA PRO A 141 11.78 2.96 10.38
C PRO A 141 11.39 1.88 11.40
N LEU A 142 10.58 0.91 10.96
CA LEU A 142 10.26 -0.29 11.74
C LEU A 142 11.21 -1.46 11.45
N GLY A 143 12.10 -1.32 10.47
CA GLY A 143 13.05 -2.36 10.06
C GLY A 143 12.38 -3.47 9.24
N LEU A 144 11.38 -3.13 8.43
CA LEU A 144 10.76 -4.09 7.51
C LEU A 144 11.67 -4.37 6.31
N LYS A 145 11.42 -5.48 5.60
CA LYS A 145 12.16 -5.81 4.36
C LYS A 145 12.10 -4.66 3.35
N THR A 146 10.92 -4.08 3.20
CA THR A 146 10.71 -2.80 2.52
C THR A 146 9.64 -2.02 3.26
N GLU A 147 9.77 -0.69 3.34
CA GLU A 147 8.77 0.19 3.99
C GLU A 147 8.88 1.63 3.49
N ILE A 148 7.79 2.39 3.62
CA ILE A 148 7.84 3.85 3.49
C ILE A 148 7.96 4.46 4.89
N VAL A 149 8.98 5.28 5.10
CA VAL A 149 9.14 6.11 6.31
C VAL A 149 8.59 7.50 6.02
N PRO A 150 7.52 7.96 6.68
CA PRO A 150 6.92 9.26 6.40
C PRO A 150 7.88 10.41 6.73
N LEU A 151 7.86 11.45 5.90
CA LEU A 151 8.41 12.78 6.17
C LEU A 151 7.30 13.81 6.46
N THR A 152 6.10 13.57 5.95
CA THR A 152 4.86 14.21 6.42
C THR A 152 4.23 13.32 7.50
N ARG A 153 3.71 13.90 8.58
CA ARG A 153 2.98 13.15 9.62
C ARG A 153 1.86 12.33 8.97
N PRO A 154 1.77 11.01 9.21
CA PRO A 154 0.86 10.13 8.43
C PRO A 154 -0.61 10.16 8.88
N PHE A 155 -0.98 11.06 9.80
CA PHE A 155 -2.33 11.28 10.32
C PHE A 155 -2.58 12.77 10.55
N GLY A 156 -3.85 13.15 10.60
CA GLY A 156 -4.27 14.54 10.85
C GLY A 156 -3.89 15.49 9.73
N ASN A 157 -3.95 15.01 8.49
CA ASN A 157 -3.66 15.78 7.28
C ASN A 157 -4.94 16.32 6.66
N TYR A 158 -4.90 17.53 6.10
CA TYR A 158 -6.01 18.07 5.31
C TYR A 158 -5.96 17.56 3.87
N ALA A 159 -7.12 17.41 3.23
CA ALA A 159 -7.19 17.31 1.78
C ALA A 159 -6.44 18.49 1.10
N GLY A 160 -5.65 18.17 0.08
CA GLY A 160 -4.77 19.12 -0.60
C GLY A 160 -3.36 19.22 -0.01
N ASN A 161 -3.10 18.60 1.14
CA ASN A 161 -1.74 18.52 1.68
C ASN A 161 -0.81 17.68 0.81
N VAL A 162 0.48 17.94 0.97
CA VAL A 162 1.56 17.14 0.40
C VAL A 162 1.95 16.05 1.38
N PHE A 163 1.93 14.80 0.92
CA PHE A 163 2.57 13.68 1.59
C PHE A 163 3.97 13.46 1.02
N GLN A 164 4.96 13.38 1.90
CA GLN A 164 6.32 12.97 1.58
C GLN A 164 6.70 11.73 2.38
N GLY A 165 7.48 10.85 1.77
CA GLY A 165 8.02 9.66 2.42
C GLY A 165 9.34 9.24 1.79
N VAL A 166 10.10 8.45 2.53
CA VAL A 166 11.33 7.80 2.07
C VAL A 166 11.02 6.33 1.82
N VAL A 167 11.23 5.85 0.59
CA VAL A 167 11.17 4.41 0.31
C VAL A 167 12.42 3.75 0.86
N MET A 168 12.25 2.68 1.64
CA MET A 168 13.32 1.91 2.24
C MET A 168 13.30 0.48 1.69
N LEU A 169 14.47 -0.08 1.41
CA LEU A 169 14.69 -1.48 1.05
C LEU A 169 15.89 -1.99 1.85
N ASP A 170 15.73 -3.12 2.54
CA ASP A 170 16.78 -3.73 3.36
C ASP A 170 17.43 -2.73 4.35
N GLY A 171 16.59 -1.88 4.96
CA GLY A 171 17.00 -0.87 5.94
C GLY A 171 17.74 0.34 5.37
N LYS A 172 17.82 0.50 4.04
CA LYS A 172 18.47 1.64 3.38
C LYS A 172 17.48 2.38 2.50
N PRO A 173 17.65 3.71 2.31
CA PRO A 173 16.86 4.44 1.32
C PRO A 173 17.04 3.85 -0.09
N ALA A 174 15.93 3.70 -0.81
CA ALA A 174 15.88 3.14 -2.15
C ALA A 174 15.76 4.28 -3.16
N PRO A 175 16.87 4.68 -3.83
CA PRO A 175 16.87 5.83 -4.72
C PRO A 175 16.13 5.52 -6.02
N TYR A 176 15.49 6.54 -6.59
CA TYR A 176 14.80 6.43 -7.90
C TYR A 176 13.73 5.35 -7.98
N THR A 177 13.22 4.90 -6.82
CA THR A 177 12.12 3.94 -6.76
C THR A 177 10.86 4.55 -7.35
N ARG A 178 10.17 3.79 -8.21
CA ARG A 178 8.82 4.09 -8.67
C ARG A 178 7.85 3.93 -7.51
N VAL A 179 7.01 4.94 -7.28
CA VAL A 179 5.96 4.93 -6.27
C VAL A 179 4.62 5.07 -6.97
N GLU A 180 3.83 4.01 -6.93
CA GLU A 180 2.44 4.02 -7.39
C GLU A 180 1.55 4.62 -6.31
N VAL A 181 0.56 5.40 -6.72
CA VAL A 181 -0.31 6.17 -5.85
C VAL A 181 -1.75 6.01 -6.29
N GLU A 182 -2.61 5.57 -5.37
CA GLU A 182 -4.05 5.46 -5.62
C GLU A 182 -4.91 6.00 -4.49
N PHE A 183 -6.07 6.53 -4.89
CA PHE A 183 -7.13 6.90 -3.96
C PHE A 183 -8.07 5.72 -3.75
N TYR A 184 -8.39 5.41 -2.49
CA TYR A 184 -9.43 4.43 -2.19
C TYR A 184 -10.80 5.03 -2.46
N ASN A 185 -11.39 4.66 -3.60
CA ASN A 185 -12.66 5.17 -4.11
C ASN A 185 -13.86 4.50 -3.43
N GLN A 186 -13.87 4.46 -2.10
CA GLN A 186 -14.78 3.64 -1.29
C GLN A 186 -16.27 3.87 -1.59
N ASP A 187 -16.66 5.10 -1.95
CA ASP A 187 -18.04 5.43 -2.30
C ASP A 187 -18.36 5.28 -3.80
N GLY A 188 -17.37 4.92 -4.62
CA GLY A 188 -17.48 4.71 -6.06
C GLY A 188 -17.80 5.97 -6.86
N LYS A 189 -17.69 7.16 -6.25
CA LYS A 189 -18.15 8.41 -6.91
C LYS A 189 -17.09 9.06 -7.78
N ARG A 190 -15.82 8.65 -7.68
CA ARG A 190 -14.76 9.20 -8.53
C ARG A 190 -14.66 8.44 -9.83
N THR A 191 -14.44 9.19 -10.90
CA THR A 191 -14.14 8.68 -12.22
C THR A 191 -12.83 9.31 -12.69
N ALA A 192 -11.87 8.49 -13.08
CA ALA A 192 -10.62 8.96 -13.65
C ALA A 192 -10.85 9.36 -15.12
N PRO A 193 -10.33 10.52 -15.57
CA PRO A 193 -10.40 10.90 -16.99
C PRO A 193 -9.64 9.94 -17.92
N ASN A 194 -8.64 9.22 -17.41
CA ASN A 194 -7.88 8.18 -18.10
C ASN A 194 -7.16 7.28 -17.08
N GLU A 195 -6.61 6.15 -17.55
CA GLU A 195 -5.94 5.14 -16.71
C GLU A 195 -4.79 5.71 -15.86
N ARG A 196 -4.02 6.69 -16.37
CA ARG A 196 -2.91 7.32 -15.60
C ARG A 196 -3.40 8.20 -14.44
N MET A 197 -4.71 8.40 -14.33
CA MET A 197 -5.35 9.09 -13.22
C MET A 197 -6.13 8.12 -12.31
N ILE A 198 -6.12 6.83 -12.63
CA ILE A 198 -6.48 5.73 -11.72
C ILE A 198 -5.27 5.50 -10.83
N THR A 199 -4.23 4.88 -11.39
CA THR A 199 -2.90 4.75 -10.80
C THR A 199 -2.04 5.92 -11.24
N GLN A 200 -1.64 6.74 -10.27
CA GLN A 200 -0.66 7.81 -10.49
C GLN A 200 0.72 7.33 -10.08
N GLU A 201 1.76 7.97 -10.60
CA GLU A 201 3.13 7.59 -10.30
C GLU A 201 3.98 8.81 -9.97
N VAL A 202 4.88 8.63 -9.00
CA VAL A 202 6.01 9.53 -8.74
C VAL A 202 7.29 8.72 -8.62
N VAL A 203 8.43 9.34 -8.87
CA VAL A 203 9.74 8.70 -8.73
C VAL A 203 10.47 9.34 -7.56
N ALA A 204 11.02 8.51 -6.67
CA ALA A 204 11.83 8.97 -5.56
C ALA A 204 13.13 9.65 -6.05
N ASP A 205 13.70 10.54 -5.25
CA ASP A 205 14.99 11.15 -5.54
C ASP A 205 16.18 10.22 -5.17
N GLY A 206 17.40 10.74 -5.25
CA GLY A 206 18.61 9.99 -4.89
C GLY A 206 18.73 9.62 -3.41
N ASN A 207 17.88 10.17 -2.54
CA ASN A 207 17.76 9.81 -1.13
C ASN A 207 16.53 8.92 -0.87
N GLY A 208 15.86 8.44 -1.91
CA GLY A 208 14.63 7.65 -1.80
C GLY A 208 13.38 8.46 -1.43
N VAL A 209 13.46 9.80 -1.46
CA VAL A 209 12.34 10.67 -1.07
C VAL A 209 11.38 10.84 -2.24
N PHE A 210 10.11 10.56 -2.04
CA PHE A 210 9.04 10.94 -2.98
C PHE A 210 8.14 12.01 -2.38
N THR A 211 7.41 12.71 -3.26
CA THR A 211 6.51 13.80 -2.89
C THR A 211 5.25 13.73 -3.74
N PHE A 212 4.08 13.79 -3.11
CA PHE A 212 2.79 13.77 -3.81
C PHE A 212 1.77 14.66 -3.11
N ALA A 213 1.03 15.46 -3.87
CA ALA A 213 -0.09 16.25 -3.35
C ALA A 213 -1.37 15.41 -3.44
N CYS A 214 -2.06 15.20 -2.32
CA CYS A 214 -3.29 14.42 -2.27
C CYS A 214 -4.50 15.34 -2.46
N PRO A 215 -5.10 15.42 -3.66
CA PRO A 215 -6.07 16.47 -3.98
C PRO A 215 -7.39 16.36 -3.22
N TRP A 216 -7.68 15.21 -2.61
CA TRP A 216 -9.01 14.89 -2.10
C TRP A 216 -8.98 14.27 -0.71
N LYS A 217 -10.08 14.49 0.02
CA LYS A 217 -10.39 13.80 1.27
C LYS A 217 -10.56 12.28 1.03
N GLY A 218 -9.97 11.50 1.92
CA GLY A 218 -10.07 10.03 2.02
C GLY A 218 -8.70 9.36 2.10
N TRP A 219 -8.71 8.04 1.99
CA TRP A 219 -7.50 7.21 2.09
C TRP A 219 -6.71 7.20 0.77
N TRP A 220 -5.41 7.48 0.88
CA TRP A 220 -4.45 7.41 -0.22
C TRP A 220 -3.40 6.35 0.08
N GLY A 221 -3.20 5.44 -0.87
CA GLY A 221 -2.21 4.39 -0.82
C GLY A 221 -0.98 4.78 -1.63
N PHE A 222 0.19 4.51 -1.08
CA PHE A 222 1.49 4.71 -1.73
C PHE A 222 2.24 3.39 -1.72
N ALA A 223 2.66 2.90 -2.89
CA ALA A 223 3.40 1.66 -3.04
C ALA A 223 4.76 1.93 -3.69
N GLY A 224 5.83 1.94 -2.89
CA GLY A 224 7.21 2.02 -3.40
C GLY A 224 7.66 0.64 -3.89
N LEU A 225 7.80 0.48 -5.20
CA LEU A 225 8.05 -0.82 -5.82
C LEU A 225 9.54 -1.13 -5.94
N ASN A 226 9.92 -2.28 -5.42
CA ASN A 226 11.26 -2.83 -5.44
C ASN A 226 11.21 -4.30 -5.89
N ALA A 227 12.37 -4.91 -6.12
CA ALA A 227 12.47 -6.36 -6.32
C ALA A 227 13.28 -6.97 -5.19
N ASP A 228 12.91 -8.19 -4.76
CA ASP A 228 13.78 -8.95 -3.88
C ASP A 228 15.01 -9.45 -4.66
N SER A 229 16.15 -9.48 -3.96
CA SER A 229 17.39 -10.07 -4.43
C SER A 229 17.26 -11.56 -4.77
N ALA A 230 16.32 -12.27 -4.14
CA ALA A 230 16.10 -13.69 -4.33
C ALA A 230 14.73 -13.96 -4.99
N PRO A 231 14.66 -14.86 -5.98
CA PRO A 231 13.40 -15.25 -6.58
C PRO A 231 12.53 -16.03 -5.59
N TYR A 232 11.22 -15.95 -5.77
CA TYR A 232 10.24 -16.76 -5.05
C TYR A 232 9.66 -17.82 -5.97
N GLN A 233 9.81 -19.10 -5.59
CA GLN A 233 9.35 -20.24 -6.39
C GLN A 233 9.80 -20.20 -7.87
N GLY A 234 11.01 -19.70 -8.12
CA GLY A 234 11.60 -19.63 -9.46
C GLY A 234 11.13 -18.46 -10.33
N ARG A 235 10.33 -17.53 -9.79
CA ARG A 235 9.93 -16.26 -10.44
C ARG A 235 10.43 -15.07 -9.63
N GLU A 236 10.46 -13.90 -10.27
CA GLU A 236 10.75 -12.64 -9.59
C GLU A 236 9.76 -12.39 -8.45
N LEU A 237 10.26 -11.83 -7.35
CA LEU A 237 9.44 -11.38 -6.23
C LEU A 237 9.46 -9.86 -6.19
N GLU A 238 8.38 -9.24 -6.63
CA GLU A 238 8.15 -7.81 -6.42
C GLU A 238 7.85 -7.55 -4.93
N LEU A 239 8.54 -6.56 -4.38
CA LEU A 239 8.38 -6.05 -3.04
C LEU A 239 7.74 -4.66 -3.10
N GLY A 240 6.54 -4.53 -2.55
CA GLY A 240 5.88 -3.23 -2.38
C GLY A 240 6.04 -2.72 -0.96
N ALA A 241 6.68 -1.56 -0.79
CA ALA A 241 6.58 -0.80 0.45
C ALA A 241 5.28 -0.01 0.43
N VAL A 242 4.25 -0.48 1.13
CA VAL A 242 2.94 0.16 1.08
C VAL A 242 2.64 0.93 2.36
N ILE A 243 2.20 2.19 2.23
CA ILE A 243 1.62 2.95 3.34
C ILE A 243 0.29 3.56 2.92
N TRP A 244 -0.67 3.53 3.84
CA TRP A 244 -1.95 4.23 3.71
C TRP A 244 -2.00 5.44 4.65
N VAL A 245 -2.45 6.57 4.13
CA VAL A 245 -2.65 7.80 4.91
C VAL A 245 -4.02 8.39 4.59
N ASN A 246 -4.66 8.98 5.60
CA ASN A 246 -5.95 9.62 5.43
C ASN A 246 -5.78 11.12 5.26
N MET A 247 -6.52 11.69 4.31
CA MET A 247 -6.65 13.13 4.11
C MET A 247 -8.06 13.54 4.54
N GLN A 248 -8.17 14.51 5.45
CA GLN A 248 -9.41 14.93 6.11
C GLN A 248 -10.10 16.10 5.41
#